data_AF-A0A966Z0C4-F1
#
_entry.id   AF-A0A966Z0C4-F1
#
_cell.length_a   1.000
_cell.length_b   1.000
_cell.length_c   1.000
_cell.angle_alpha   90.00
_cell.angle_beta   90.00
_cell.angle_gamma   90.00
#
_symmetry.space_group_name_H-M   'P 1'
#
loop_
_entity.id
_entity.type
_entity.pdbx_description
1 polymer ?
#
loop_
_entity_poly.entity_id
_entity_poly.type
_entity_poly.pdbx_seq_one_letter_code
_entity_poly.pdbx_strand_id
1 'polypeptide(L)'
;MSQEILINITPQETRVALIEQNAVQELHIERTRQRGIVGNIYLAKVARVLPGMQSAFIDIGLERAAFIHFNDLGEPQPGGQIEKVLFEGQTLLVQVLKDPLGTKGARLTRQISIAGRNLVYLPQIHRPLGQEIHIGISQKIENP
;
A
#
# COMPACT_ATOMS: atom_id res chain seq x y z
N MET A 1 17.71 7.96 29.74
CA MET A 1 16.58 7.02 29.95
C MET A 1 16.77 5.88 28.97
N SER A 2 16.76 4.63 29.43
CA SER A 2 16.89 3.47 28.53
C SER A 2 15.54 3.13 27.91
N GLN A 3 15.52 3.09 26.58
CA GLN A 3 14.45 2.48 25.81
C GLN A 3 15.01 1.21 25.20
N GLU A 4 14.27 0.12 25.34
CA GLU A 4 14.69 -1.19 24.84
C GLU A 4 13.62 -1.77 23.94
N ILE A 5 14.05 -2.46 22.88
CA ILE A 5 13.18 -3.26 22.02
C ILE A 5 13.52 -4.72 22.28
N LEU A 6 12.58 -5.45 22.88
CA LEU A 6 12.72 -6.88 23.12
C LEU A 6 11.99 -7.65 22.02
N ILE A 7 12.74 -8.48 21.29
CA ILE A 7 12.22 -9.29 20.21
C ILE A 7 12.26 -10.76 20.64
N ASN A 8 11.10 -11.41 20.66
CA ASN A 8 10.98 -12.83 20.91
C ASN A 8 10.36 -13.52 19.69
N ILE A 9 11.07 -14.50 19.13
CA ILE A 9 10.66 -15.24 17.94
C ILE A 9 10.38 -16.69 18.34
N THR A 10 9.18 -17.17 18.02
CA THR A 10 8.77 -18.57 18.18
C THR A 10 8.18 -19.09 16.86
N PRO A 11 8.00 -20.42 16.68
CA PRO A 11 7.37 -20.95 15.47
C PRO A 11 5.92 -20.48 15.22
N GLN A 12 5.21 -20.07 16.29
CA GLN A 12 3.80 -19.69 16.23
C GLN A 12 3.61 -18.19 16.04
N GLU A 13 4.47 -17.39 16.67
CA GLU A 13 4.38 -15.92 16.66
C GLU A 13 5.74 -15.24 16.89
N THR A 14 5.84 -14.03 16.35
CA THR A 14 6.88 -13.04 16.68
C THR A 14 6.27 -11.98 17.58
N ARG A 15 6.94 -11.67 18.69
CA ARG A 15 6.52 -10.67 19.67
C ARG A 15 7.59 -9.59 19.77
N VAL A 16 7.17 -8.33 19.70
CA VAL A 16 8.05 -7.16 19.85
C VAL A 16 7.48 -6.30 20.96
N ALA A 17 8.26 -6.10 22.03
CA ALA A 17 7.89 -5.22 23.14
C ALA A 17 8.79 -3.99 23.17
N LEU A 18 8.18 -2.81 23.26
CA LEU A 18 8.87 -1.56 23.59
C LEU A 18 8.86 -1.40 25.10
N ILE A 19 10.04 -1.42 25.72
CA ILE A 19 10.23 -1.22 27.16
C ILE A 19 10.77 0.18 27.41
N GLU A 20 10.14 0.88 28.35
CA GLU A 20 10.61 2.16 28.86
C GLU A 20 10.51 2.14 30.37
N GLN A 21 11.61 2.49 31.06
CA GLN A 21 11.69 2.47 32.53
C GLN A 21 11.30 1.12 33.15
N ASN A 22 11.74 0.01 32.53
CA ASN A 22 11.40 -1.36 32.92
C ASN A 22 9.89 -1.70 32.87
N ALA A 23 9.08 -0.87 32.22
CA ALA A 23 7.66 -1.11 31.97
C ALA A 23 7.40 -1.31 30.47
N VAL A 24 6.50 -2.23 30.14
CA VAL A 24 6.06 -2.45 28.75
C VAL A 24 5.15 -1.29 28.33
N GLN A 25 5.51 -0.59 27.28
CA GLN A 25 4.71 0.50 26.71
C GLN A 25 3.85 0.02 25.53
N GLU A 26 4.43 -0.80 24.66
CA GLU A 26 3.75 -1.36 23.50
C GLU A 26 4.12 -2.84 23.33
N LEU A 27 3.15 -3.64 22.89
CA LEU A 27 3.34 -5.05 22.56
C LEU A 27 2.72 -5.34 21.19
N HIS A 28 3.58 -5.68 20.23
CA HIS A 28 3.19 -6.09 18.89
C HIS A 28 3.35 -7.60 18.78
N ILE A 29 2.30 -8.30 18.33
CA ILE A 29 2.31 -9.76 18.14
C ILE A 29 1.92 -10.04 16.71
N GLU A 30 2.82 -10.69 15.96
CA GLU A 30 2.57 -11.13 14.59
C GLU A 30 2.52 -12.67 14.55
N ARG A 31 1.43 -13.21 14.01
CA ARG A 31 1.22 -14.66 13.85
C ARG A 31 1.35 -15.06 12.39
N THR A 32 2.00 -16.19 12.13
CA THR A 32 2.30 -16.67 10.77
C THR A 32 1.05 -16.83 9.88
N ARG A 33 -0.10 -17.17 10.46
CA ARG A 33 -1.38 -17.33 9.73
C ARG A 33 -2.09 -16.03 9.35
N GLN A 34 -1.65 -14.87 9.84
CA GLN A 34 -2.31 -13.57 9.62
C GLN A 34 -1.57 -12.65 8.66
N ARG A 35 -0.54 -13.15 7.94
CA ARG A 35 0.22 -12.32 7.00
C ARG A 35 -0.59 -12.07 5.73
N GLY A 36 -1.32 -10.96 5.72
CA GLY A 36 -1.75 -10.30 4.49
C GLY A 36 -0.58 -9.58 3.83
N ILE A 37 -0.75 -9.21 2.57
CA ILE A 37 0.22 -8.41 1.80
C ILE A 37 -0.26 -6.97 1.59
N VAL A 38 -1.42 -6.59 2.17
CA VAL A 38 -1.92 -5.21 2.15
C VAL A 38 -0.85 -4.26 2.67
N GLY A 39 -0.62 -3.17 1.94
CA GLY A 39 0.40 -2.19 2.25
C GLY A 39 1.78 -2.49 1.67
N ASN A 40 2.07 -3.75 1.25
CA ASN A 40 3.33 -4.07 0.59
C ASN A 40 3.48 -3.27 -0.70
N ILE A 41 4.71 -2.84 -0.98
CA ILE A 41 5.08 -2.07 -2.17
C ILE A 41 5.97 -2.94 -3.05
N TYR A 42 5.65 -3.01 -4.34
CA TYR A 42 6.38 -3.81 -5.32
C TYR A 42 6.82 -2.93 -6.51
N LEU A 43 8.00 -3.24 -7.04
CA LEU A 43 8.35 -2.85 -8.41
C LEU A 43 7.80 -3.92 -9.34
N ALA A 44 6.76 -3.57 -10.09
CA ALA A 44 5.91 -4.51 -10.80
C ALA A 44 5.97 -4.31 -12.31
N LYS A 45 5.52 -5.30 -13.07
CA LYS A 45 5.48 -5.26 -14.54
C LYS A 45 4.05 -5.42 -15.06
N VAL A 46 3.62 -4.58 -16.00
CA VAL A 46 2.33 -4.76 -16.67
C VAL A 46 2.38 -6.04 -17.50
N ALA A 47 1.52 -7.00 -17.19
CA ALA A 47 1.41 -8.24 -17.92
C ALA A 47 0.44 -8.11 -19.10
N ARG A 48 -0.72 -7.49 -18.88
CA ARG A 48 -1.75 -7.29 -19.92
C ARG A 48 -2.66 -6.13 -19.60
N VAL A 49 -3.01 -5.33 -20.60
CA VAL A 49 -3.98 -4.23 -20.48
C VAL A 49 -5.36 -4.68 -20.95
N LEU A 50 -6.43 -4.31 -20.24
CA LEU A 50 -7.81 -4.68 -20.53
C LEU A 50 -8.68 -3.41 -20.68
N PRO A 51 -8.76 -2.82 -21.88
CA PRO A 51 -9.53 -1.60 -22.15
C PRO A 51 -11.00 -1.69 -21.73
N GLY A 52 -11.67 -2.81 -22.05
CA GLY A 52 -13.09 -3.00 -21.73
C GLY A 52 -13.41 -3.01 -20.23
N MET A 53 -12.41 -3.25 -19.38
CA MET A 53 -12.54 -3.25 -17.92
C MET A 53 -11.85 -2.05 -17.26
N GLN A 54 -11.25 -1.15 -18.06
CA GLN A 54 -10.40 -0.05 -17.60
C GLN A 54 -9.41 -0.52 -16.51
N SER A 55 -8.78 -1.67 -16.74
CA SER A 55 -7.92 -2.35 -15.77
C SER A 55 -6.74 -3.03 -16.45
N ALA A 56 -5.70 -3.35 -15.70
CA ALA A 56 -4.54 -4.09 -16.20
C ALA A 56 -4.15 -5.20 -15.21
N PHE A 57 -3.71 -6.34 -15.73
CA PHE A 57 -3.04 -7.36 -14.94
C PHE A 57 -1.58 -6.99 -14.75
N ILE A 58 -1.12 -7.09 -13.50
CA ILE A 58 0.19 -6.67 -13.05
C ILE A 58 0.87 -7.87 -12.39
N ASP A 59 2.08 -8.16 -12.85
CA ASP A 59 2.95 -9.13 -12.23
C ASP A 59 3.71 -8.49 -11.07
N ILE A 60 3.52 -9.05 -9.87
CA ILE A 60 4.18 -8.66 -8.62
C ILE A 60 4.98 -9.83 -8.00
N GLY A 61 5.19 -10.92 -8.75
CA GLY A 61 5.93 -12.09 -8.30
C GLY A 61 5.12 -13.07 -7.41
N LEU A 62 3.79 -12.97 -7.41
CA LEU A 62 2.91 -13.91 -6.71
C LEU A 62 2.26 -14.90 -7.68
N GLU A 63 1.78 -16.03 -7.15
CA GLU A 63 1.15 -17.10 -7.94
C GLU A 63 -0.05 -16.61 -8.78
N ARG A 64 -0.74 -15.56 -8.32
CA ARG A 64 -1.89 -14.97 -9.01
C ARG A 64 -1.56 -13.56 -9.47
N ALA A 65 -1.86 -13.29 -10.74
CA ALA A 65 -1.75 -11.96 -11.30
C ALA A 65 -2.62 -10.97 -10.49
N ALA A 66 -1.97 -9.93 -9.98
CA ALA A 66 -2.66 -8.81 -9.35
C ALA A 66 -3.29 -7.93 -10.44
N PHE A 67 -4.18 -7.03 -10.06
CA PHE A 67 -4.78 -6.09 -11.00
C PHE A 67 -4.80 -4.68 -10.45
N ILE A 68 -4.74 -3.71 -11.36
CA ILE A 68 -4.90 -2.28 -11.08
C ILE A 68 -6.04 -1.75 -11.92
N HIS A 69 -6.91 -0.95 -11.32
CA HIS A 69 -7.98 -0.24 -12.03
C HIS A 69 -7.49 1.15 -12.45
N PHE A 70 -8.01 1.70 -13.54
CA PHE A 70 -7.64 3.02 -14.07
C PHE A 70 -7.66 4.11 -12.99
N ASN A 71 -8.73 4.17 -12.18
CA ASN A 71 -8.86 5.13 -11.07
C ASN A 71 -7.76 5.02 -10.00
N ASP A 72 -7.11 3.85 -9.87
CA ASP A 72 -6.06 3.62 -8.87
C ASP A 72 -4.67 4.02 -9.41
N LEU A 73 -4.57 4.57 -10.64
CA LEU A 73 -3.31 5.06 -11.22
C LEU A 73 -2.94 6.48 -10.76
N GLY A 74 -3.86 7.22 -10.13
CA GLY A 74 -3.60 8.55 -9.56
C GLY A 74 -3.76 9.73 -10.52
N GLU A 75 -4.00 9.49 -11.81
CA GLU A 75 -4.28 10.54 -12.81
C GLU A 75 -5.74 10.50 -13.30
N PRO A 76 -6.66 11.25 -12.67
CA PRO A 76 -7.95 11.54 -13.26
C PRO A 76 -7.76 12.52 -14.42
N GLN A 77 -7.55 11.96 -15.61
CA GLN A 77 -7.91 12.68 -16.83
C GLN A 77 -9.37 12.34 -17.15
N PRO A 78 -10.29 13.32 -17.24
CA PRO A 78 -11.66 13.06 -17.66
C PRO A 78 -11.67 12.38 -19.04
N GLY A 79 -12.25 11.18 -19.13
CA GLY A 79 -12.25 10.39 -20.37
C GLY A 79 -10.92 9.71 -20.71
N GLY A 80 -9.98 9.65 -19.76
CA GLY A 80 -8.76 8.87 -19.92
C GLY A 80 -9.06 7.39 -20.11
N GLN A 81 -8.24 6.74 -20.95
CA GLN A 81 -8.34 5.33 -21.29
C GLN A 81 -7.07 4.63 -20.83
N ILE A 82 -7.22 3.48 -20.16
CA ILE A 82 -6.06 2.78 -19.58
C ILE A 82 -5.00 2.40 -20.61
N GLU A 83 -5.39 2.05 -21.83
CA GLU A 83 -4.50 1.73 -22.95
C GLU A 83 -3.64 2.91 -23.45
N LYS A 84 -3.98 4.14 -23.06
CA LYS A 84 -3.17 5.33 -23.35
C LYS A 84 -2.14 5.63 -22.26
N VAL A 85 -2.31 5.02 -21.09
CA VAL A 85 -1.48 5.28 -19.89
C VAL A 85 -0.56 4.10 -19.59
N LEU A 86 -1.03 2.88 -19.86
CA LEU A 86 -0.31 1.64 -19.64
C LEU A 86 -0.07 0.87 -20.93
N PHE A 87 1.10 0.24 -21.03
CA PHE A 87 1.44 -0.72 -22.09
C PHE A 87 2.08 -1.97 -21.49
N GLU A 88 1.99 -3.09 -22.21
CA GLU A 88 2.56 -4.36 -21.76
C GLU A 88 4.08 -4.28 -21.59
N GLY A 89 4.57 -4.87 -20.51
CA GLY A 89 5.98 -4.85 -20.13
C GLY A 89 6.45 -3.58 -19.43
N GLN A 90 5.61 -2.54 -19.32
CA GLN A 90 5.92 -1.34 -18.56
C GLN A 90 6.17 -1.67 -17.08
N THR A 91 7.18 -1.04 -16.49
CA THR A 91 7.48 -1.15 -15.06
C THR A 91 6.78 -0.04 -14.28
N LEU A 92 6.19 -0.37 -13.14
CA LEU A 92 5.48 0.56 -12.26
C LEU A 92 5.66 0.20 -10.79
N LEU A 93 5.78 1.23 -9.95
CA LEU A 93 5.72 1.08 -8.50
C LEU A 93 4.25 0.99 -8.09
N VAL A 94 3.91 -0.03 -7.31
CA VAL A 94 2.53 -0.30 -6.88
C VAL A 94 2.49 -0.68 -5.41
N GLN A 95 1.40 -0.33 -4.74
CA GLN A 95 1.08 -0.78 -3.39
C GLN A 95 -0.17 -1.66 -3.41
N VAL A 96 -0.18 -2.71 -2.58
CA VAL A 96 -1.35 -3.57 -2.41
C VAL A 96 -2.41 -2.84 -1.59
N LEU A 97 -3.58 -2.63 -2.20
CA LEU A 97 -4.75 -2.03 -1.57
C LEU A 97 -5.65 -3.11 -0.93
N LYS A 98 -5.77 -4.28 -1.56
CA LYS A 98 -6.55 -5.41 -1.03
C LYS A 98 -5.83 -6.73 -1.27
N ASP A 99 -5.88 -7.61 -0.28
CA ASP A 99 -5.40 -8.99 -0.40
C ASP A 99 -6.12 -9.75 -1.54
N PRO A 100 -5.47 -10.80 -2.10
CA PRO A 100 -6.14 -11.72 -3.00
C PRO A 100 -7.36 -12.37 -2.34
N LEU A 101 -8.42 -12.59 -3.11
CA LEU A 101 -9.65 -13.22 -2.63
C LEU A 101 -10.15 -14.28 -3.61
N GLY A 102 -10.34 -15.52 -3.13
CA GLY A 102 -10.93 -16.59 -3.93
C GLY A 102 -10.02 -16.97 -5.09
N THR A 103 -10.37 -16.60 -6.32
CA THR A 103 -9.53 -16.73 -7.53
C THR A 103 -8.99 -15.38 -8.04
N LYS A 104 -9.44 -14.27 -7.44
CA LYS A 104 -9.00 -12.91 -7.81
C LYS A 104 -7.66 -12.61 -7.14
N GLY A 105 -6.72 -12.09 -7.91
CA GLY A 105 -5.46 -11.58 -7.37
C GLY A 105 -5.65 -10.32 -6.54
N ALA A 106 -4.56 -9.83 -5.95
CA ALA A 106 -4.56 -8.60 -5.17
C ALA A 106 -4.99 -7.39 -6.00
N ARG A 107 -5.66 -6.42 -5.35
CA ARG A 107 -5.91 -5.11 -5.96
C ARG A 107 -4.77 -4.16 -5.63
N LEU A 108 -4.28 -3.45 -6.62
CA LEU A 108 -3.15 -2.55 -6.51
C LEU A 108 -3.55 -1.08 -6.69
N THR A 109 -2.69 -0.18 -6.22
CA THR A 109 -2.73 1.26 -6.50
C THR A 109 -1.33 1.79 -6.81
N ARG A 110 -1.23 2.83 -7.63
CA ARG A 110 0.01 3.60 -7.85
C ARG A 110 0.14 4.78 -6.88
N GLN A 111 -0.93 5.10 -6.16
CA GLN A 111 -0.92 6.10 -5.09
C GLN A 111 -0.37 5.46 -3.83
N ILE A 112 0.94 5.63 -3.62
CA ILE A 112 1.63 5.05 -2.47
C ILE A 112 1.29 5.84 -1.22
N SER A 113 1.02 5.11 -0.14
CA SER A 113 0.79 5.63 1.19
C SER A 113 1.77 5.00 2.18
N ILE A 114 2.46 5.85 2.94
CA ILE A 114 3.41 5.44 3.96
C ILE A 114 2.88 5.96 5.30
N ALA A 115 2.21 5.08 6.03
CA ALA A 115 1.68 5.40 7.36
C ALA A 115 2.80 5.35 8.39
N GLY A 116 3.06 6.48 9.05
CA GLY A 116 3.82 6.56 10.29
C GLY A 116 2.88 6.58 11.50
N ARG A 117 3.44 6.81 12.69
CA ARG A 117 2.67 6.83 13.96
C ARG A 117 1.61 7.94 13.99
N ASN A 118 1.98 9.13 13.54
CA ASN A 118 1.16 10.34 13.66
C ASN A 118 0.83 11.01 12.32
N LEU A 119 1.37 10.48 11.21
CA LEU A 119 1.24 11.09 9.89
C LEU A 119 1.14 10.01 8.83
N VAL A 120 0.47 10.31 7.72
CA VAL A 120 0.50 9.48 6.52
C VAL A 120 1.15 10.30 5.41
N TYR A 121 2.28 9.81 4.91
CA TYR A 121 2.98 10.46 3.81
C TYR A 121 2.49 9.89 2.47
N LEU A 122 2.16 10.80 1.54
CA LEU A 122 1.59 10.49 0.23
C LEU A 122 2.50 11.09 -0.86
N PRO A 123 3.62 10.43 -1.21
CA PRO A 123 4.65 11.02 -2.08
C PRO A 123 4.16 11.45 -3.46
N GLN A 124 3.19 10.73 -4.05
CA GLN A 124 2.67 11.04 -5.39
C GLN A 124 1.47 11.98 -5.42
N ILE A 125 1.00 12.49 -4.27
CA ILE A 125 -0.08 13.50 -4.24
C ILE A 125 0.45 14.92 -4.57
N HIS A 126 1.72 15.04 -4.96
CA HIS A 126 2.21 16.21 -5.67
C HIS A 126 1.68 16.17 -7.11
N ARG A 127 0.70 17.00 -7.42
CA ARG A 127 0.20 17.17 -8.78
C ARG A 127 0.38 18.63 -9.27
N PRO A 128 0.15 18.90 -10.55
CA PRO A 128 0.93 19.82 -11.40
C PRO A 128 0.80 21.28 -10.94
N LEU A 129 1.69 22.12 -11.48
CA LEU A 129 1.73 23.58 -11.29
C LEU A 129 0.33 24.18 -10.99
N GLY A 130 0.09 24.56 -9.73
CA GLY A 130 -1.08 25.34 -9.32
C GLY A 130 -2.19 24.63 -8.51
N GLN A 131 -2.05 23.35 -8.13
CA GLN A 131 -2.97 22.73 -7.15
C GLN A 131 -2.32 22.57 -5.77
N GLU A 132 -3.09 22.88 -4.73
CA GLU A 132 -2.65 22.80 -3.33
C GLU A 132 -2.27 21.37 -2.93
N ILE A 133 -1.24 21.27 -2.10
CA ILE A 133 -0.84 20.01 -1.45
C ILE A 133 -2.03 19.52 -0.64
N HIS A 134 -2.48 18.29 -0.89
CA HIS A 134 -3.59 17.69 -0.13
C HIS A 134 -3.11 17.31 1.28
N ILE A 135 -2.92 18.31 2.14
CA ILE A 135 -2.66 18.15 3.57
C ILE A 135 -4.02 18.06 4.25
N GLY A 136 -4.21 16.99 5.02
CA GLY A 136 -5.43 16.78 5.79
C GLY A 136 -5.11 16.44 7.23
N ILE A 137 -5.97 16.87 8.14
CA ILE A 137 -5.98 16.42 9.53
C ILE A 137 -7.08 15.36 9.65
N SER A 138 -6.84 14.34 10.46
CA SER A 138 -7.82 13.29 10.71
C SER A 138 -9.15 13.89 11.16
N GLN A 139 -10.26 13.53 10.52
CA GLN A 139 -11.61 13.99 10.87
C GLN A 139 -12.04 13.59 12.30
N LYS A 140 -11.31 12.69 12.96
CA LYS A 140 -11.53 12.32 14.36
C LYS A 140 -10.89 13.28 15.36
N ILE A 141 -10.08 14.24 14.90
CA ILE A 141 -9.52 15.29 15.74
C ILE A 141 -10.50 16.45 15.72
N GLU A 142 -11.19 16.65 16.84
CA GLU A 142 -12.07 17.80 17.04
C GLU A 142 -11.23 19.05 17.35
N ASN A 143 -11.61 20.20 16.80
CA ASN A 143 -10.92 21.50 16.98
C ASN A 143 -9.39 21.44 16.71
N PRO A 144 -8.99 21.16 15.46
CA PRO A 144 -7.58 21.05 15.06
C PRO A 144 -6.79 22.36 15.15
#